data_AF-A0A931Q2D1-F1
#
_entry.id   AF-A0A931Q2D1-F1
#
_cell.length_a   1.000
_cell.length_b   1.000
_cell.length_c   1.000
_cell.angle_alpha   90.00
_cell.angle_beta   90.00
_cell.angle_gamma   90.00
#
_symmetry.space_group_name_H-M   'P 1'
#
loop_
_entity.id
_entity.type
_entity.pdbx_description
1 polymer ?
#
loop_
_entity_poly.entity_id
_entity_poly.type
_entity_poly.pdbx_seq_one_letter_code
_entity_poly.pdbx_strand_id
1 'polypeptide(L)'
;DWWKPRLIKTVFWSINAGLLLMVLLDLFPAGIYQFKTVTENGLWYARSSSFIEGAGFQTLTWLRIIGGSIFTVGGVIPLVWFIISRRKGLKKYSPKIEVNVFEYEEIETNLVEY
;
A
#
# COMPACT_ATOMS: atom_id res chain seq x y z
N ASP A 1 -12.82 6.90 -22.17
CA ASP A 1 -12.24 5.71 -21.52
C ASP A 1 -10.99 5.99 -20.69
N TRP A 2 -11.14 6.71 -19.58
CA TRP A 2 -10.00 7.16 -18.76
C TRP A 2 -9.56 6.17 -17.67
N TRP A 3 -10.25 5.04 -17.53
CA TRP A 3 -9.96 4.00 -16.56
C TRP A 3 -9.22 2.85 -17.23
N LYS A 4 -7.98 2.62 -16.83
CA LYS A 4 -7.13 1.53 -17.35
C LYS A 4 -7.04 0.45 -16.25
N PRO A 5 -8.01 -0.49 -16.17
CA PRO A 5 -8.04 -1.50 -15.10
C PRO A 5 -6.81 -2.41 -15.11
N ARG A 6 -6.19 -2.61 -16.28
CA ARG A 6 -4.94 -3.38 -16.42
C ARG A 6 -3.78 -2.76 -15.64
N LEU A 7 -3.64 -1.42 -15.66
CA LEU A 7 -2.59 -0.72 -14.91
C LEU A 7 -2.78 -0.87 -13.40
N ILE A 8 -4.02 -0.74 -12.92
CA ILE A 8 -4.32 -0.89 -11.49
C ILE A 8 -4.05 -2.33 -11.02
N LYS A 9 -4.42 -3.33 -11.84
CA LYS A 9 -4.13 -4.74 -11.53
C LYS A 9 -2.63 -5.00 -11.43
N THR A 10 -1.83 -4.46 -12.36
CA THR A 10 -0.36 -4.57 -12.32
C THR A 10 0.22 -3.91 -11.06
N VAL A 11 -0.20 -2.67 -10.74
CA VAL A 11 0.24 -1.96 -9.54
C VAL A 11 -0.11 -2.73 -8.27
N PHE A 12 -1.33 -3.23 -8.16
CA PHE A 12 -1.78 -4.03 -7.02
C PHE A 12 -0.91 -5.26 -6.84
N TRP A 13 -0.63 -6.00 -7.92
CA TRP A 13 0.17 -7.21 -7.85
C TRP A 13 1.65 -6.91 -7.53
N SER A 14 2.24 -5.88 -8.15
CA SER A 14 3.64 -5.49 -7.89
C SER A 14 3.88 -4.98 -6.47
N ILE A 15 2.94 -4.24 -5.88
CA ILE A 15 3.05 -3.76 -4.49
C ILE A 15 3.00 -4.93 -3.51
N ASN A 16 2.03 -5.84 -3.67
CA ASN A 16 1.90 -7.00 -2.78
C ASN A 16 3.06 -7.98 -2.95
N ALA A 17 3.46 -8.27 -4.19
CA ALA A 17 4.59 -9.15 -4.47
C ALA A 17 5.91 -8.55 -3.99
N GLY A 18 6.14 -7.25 -4.21
CA GLY A 18 7.32 -6.55 -3.71
C GLY A 18 7.41 -6.54 -2.18
N LEU A 19 6.28 -6.31 -1.50
CA LEU A 19 6.22 -6.34 -0.05
C LEU A 19 6.46 -7.76 0.51
N LEU A 20 5.82 -8.76 -0.08
CA LEU A 20 6.03 -10.17 0.28
C LEU A 20 7.51 -10.55 0.12
N LEU A 21 8.12 -10.13 -1.00
CA LEU A 21 9.53 -10.40 -1.29
C LEU A 21 10.45 -9.75 -0.26
N MET A 22 10.19 -8.50 0.16
CA MET A 22 10.96 -7.87 1.24
C MET A 22 10.88 -8.66 2.54
N VAL A 23 9.67 -9.07 2.94
CA VAL A 23 9.48 -9.79 4.22
C VAL A 23 10.15 -11.16 4.18
N LEU A 24 10.00 -11.90 3.08
CA LEU A 24 10.57 -13.25 2.94
C LEU A 24 12.10 -13.24 2.80
N LEU A 25 12.66 -12.21 2.18
CA LEU A 25 14.10 -12.16 1.89
C LEU A 25 14.91 -11.47 2.99
N ASP A 26 14.33 -10.58 3.77
CA ASP A 26 15.05 -9.83 4.82
C ASP A 26 14.56 -10.23 6.22
N LEU A 27 13.26 -10.08 6.48
CA LEU A 27 12.69 -10.26 7.81
C LEU A 27 12.67 -11.72 8.25
N PHE A 28 12.33 -12.63 7.33
CA PHE A 28 12.25 -14.06 7.62
C PHE A 28 13.62 -14.69 7.94
N PRO A 29 14.68 -14.51 7.14
CA PRO A 29 15.96 -15.11 7.44
C PRO A 29 16.62 -14.43 8.64
N ALA A 30 16.51 -13.10 8.76
CA ALA A 30 16.98 -12.39 9.95
C ALA A 30 16.30 -12.92 11.22
N GLY A 31 14.98 -13.18 11.18
CA GLY A 31 14.23 -13.75 12.28
C GLY A 31 14.69 -15.16 12.67
N ILE A 32 14.93 -16.04 11.69
CA ILE A 32 15.46 -17.40 11.96
C ILE A 32 16.86 -17.33 12.58
N TYR A 33 17.73 -16.50 12.01
CA TYR A 33 19.09 -16.31 12.52
C TYR A 33 19.07 -15.77 13.96
N GLN A 34 18.25 -14.75 14.23
CA GLN A 34 18.06 -14.21 15.58
C GLN A 34 17.54 -15.28 16.56
N PHE A 35 16.56 -16.08 16.15
CA PHE A 35 15.98 -17.13 16.98
C PHE A 35 17.00 -18.20 17.39
N LYS A 36 17.78 -18.71 16.44
CA LYS A 36 18.83 -19.72 16.71
C LYS A 36 19.85 -19.21 17.73
N THR A 37 20.28 -17.97 17.60
CA THR A 37 21.30 -17.38 18.50
C THR A 37 20.77 -17.11 19.90
N VAL A 38 19.49 -16.73 20.04
CA VAL A 38 18.85 -16.59 21.35
C VAL A 38 18.77 -17.92 22.08
N THR A 39 18.47 -19.02 21.38
CA THR A 39 18.40 -20.37 21.97
C THR A 39 19.77 -20.90 22.41
N GLU A 40 20.84 -20.61 21.65
CA GLU A 40 22.17 -21.18 21.91
C GLU A 40 23.01 -20.37 22.92
N ASN A 41 22.97 -19.02 22.87
CA ASN A 41 23.92 -18.18 23.61
C ASN A 41 23.25 -17.08 24.48
N GLY A 42 21.91 -17.01 24.49
CA GLY A 42 21.15 -15.99 25.23
C GLY A 42 21.17 -14.59 24.59
N LEU A 43 20.18 -13.76 24.95
CA LEU A 43 19.94 -12.41 24.37
C LEU A 43 21.15 -11.45 24.44
N TRP A 44 22.10 -11.69 25.34
CA TRP A 44 23.29 -10.88 25.52
C TRP A 44 24.32 -11.04 24.37
N TYR A 45 24.38 -12.25 23.77
CA TYR A 45 25.25 -12.55 22.63
C TYR A 45 24.59 -12.14 21.29
N ALA A 46 23.26 -12.24 21.20
CA ALA A 46 22.49 -11.81 20.02
C ALA A 46 22.57 -10.28 19.76
N ARG A 47 23.03 -9.49 20.74
CA ARG A 47 23.15 -8.03 20.66
C ARG A 47 24.60 -7.52 20.59
N SER A 48 25.59 -8.40 20.74
CA SER A 48 27.02 -8.07 20.65
C SER A 48 27.55 -8.24 19.22
N SER A 49 28.56 -7.46 18.87
CA SER A 49 28.97 -7.06 17.51
C SER A 49 29.29 -8.18 16.51
N SER A 50 29.51 -9.42 16.96
CA SER A 50 29.83 -10.57 16.10
C SER A 50 28.68 -10.99 15.17
N PHE A 51 27.44 -10.59 15.48
CA PHE A 51 26.27 -10.93 14.66
C PHE A 51 25.97 -9.92 13.54
N ILE A 52 26.37 -8.66 13.72
CA ILE A 52 26.19 -7.59 12.73
C ILE A 52 27.30 -7.62 11.67
N GLU A 53 28.50 -8.09 12.04
CA GLU A 53 29.63 -8.29 11.10
C GLU A 53 29.54 -9.60 10.30
N GLY A 54 28.62 -10.50 10.65
CA GLY A 54 28.40 -11.75 9.92
C GLY A 54 27.82 -11.48 8.53
N ALA A 55 28.48 -12.01 7.50
CA ALA A 55 28.14 -11.85 6.08
C ALA A 55 26.65 -12.03 5.73
N GLY A 56 25.88 -12.73 6.56
CA GLY A 56 24.42 -12.85 6.44
C GLY A 56 23.68 -11.49 6.43
N PHE A 57 24.04 -10.53 7.30
CA PHE A 57 23.34 -9.24 7.35
C PHE A 57 23.54 -8.41 6.08
N GLN A 58 24.71 -8.52 5.46
CA GLN A 58 25.04 -7.83 4.22
C GLN A 58 24.34 -8.47 3.01
N THR A 59 24.27 -9.81 2.96
CA THR A 59 23.49 -10.52 1.94
C THR A 59 22.00 -10.18 2.06
N LEU A 60 21.44 -10.16 3.26
CA LEU A 60 20.04 -9.79 3.52
C LEU A 60 19.73 -8.34 3.12
N THR A 61 20.66 -7.43 3.39
CA THR A 61 20.52 -6.02 3.00
C THR A 61 20.53 -5.85 1.47
N TRP A 62 21.38 -6.59 0.75
CA TRP A 62 21.36 -6.62 -0.72
C TRP A 62 20.05 -7.19 -1.26
N LEU A 63 19.54 -8.25 -0.64
CA LEU A 63 18.29 -8.90 -1.00
C LEU A 63 17.08 -7.97 -0.78
N ARG A 64 17.11 -7.17 0.29
CA ARG A 64 16.12 -6.11 0.57
C ARG A 64 16.10 -5.05 -0.53
N ILE A 65 17.26 -4.64 -1.04
CA ILE A 65 17.36 -3.66 -2.15
C ILE A 65 16.72 -4.22 -3.42
N ILE A 66 16.83 -5.53 -3.67
CA ILE A 66 16.16 -6.20 -4.80
C ILE A 66 14.63 -6.17 -4.61
N GLY A 67 14.13 -6.51 -3.42
CA GLY A 67 12.70 -6.37 -3.11
C GLY A 67 12.18 -4.93 -3.24
N GLY A 68 12.97 -3.96 -2.75
CA GLY A 68 12.70 -2.52 -2.84
C GLY A 68 12.66 -1.98 -4.26
N SER A 69 13.52 -2.47 -5.13
CA SER A 69 13.52 -2.06 -6.54
C SER A 69 12.31 -2.62 -7.27
N ILE A 70 11.90 -3.88 -7.05
CA ILE A 70 10.65 -4.42 -7.62
C ILE A 70 9.43 -3.64 -7.12
N PHE A 71 9.35 -3.36 -5.81
CA PHE A 71 8.26 -2.59 -5.22
C PHE A 71 8.17 -1.17 -5.79
N THR A 72 9.31 -0.48 -5.87
CA THR A 72 9.36 0.92 -6.29
C THR A 72 9.13 1.05 -7.80
N VAL A 73 9.85 0.27 -8.60
CA VAL A 73 9.80 0.35 -10.06
C VAL A 73 8.50 -0.23 -10.61
N GLY A 74 8.06 -1.38 -10.10
CA GLY A 74 6.86 -2.07 -10.58
C GLY A 74 5.55 -1.58 -9.96
N GLY A 75 5.58 -1.06 -8.74
CA GLY A 75 4.39 -0.62 -8.00
C GLY A 75 4.26 0.90 -7.89
N VAL A 76 5.23 1.54 -7.24
CA VAL A 76 5.14 2.95 -6.83
C VAL A 76 5.18 3.91 -8.03
N ILE A 77 6.15 3.76 -8.94
CA ILE A 77 6.27 4.62 -10.13
C ILE A 77 5.00 4.60 -10.98
N PRO A 78 4.46 3.44 -11.41
CA PRO A 78 3.23 3.40 -12.20
C PRO A 78 2.00 3.87 -11.42
N LEU A 79 1.95 3.69 -10.10
CA LEU A 79 0.89 4.25 -9.26
C LEU A 79 0.94 5.79 -9.23
N VAL A 80 2.11 6.38 -9.02
CA VAL A 80 2.30 7.84 -9.00
C VAL A 80 1.97 8.43 -10.35
N TRP A 81 2.43 7.81 -11.45
CA TRP A 81 2.06 8.20 -12.81
C TRP A 81 0.55 8.17 -13.01
N PHE A 82 -0.12 7.09 -12.59
CA PHE A 82 -1.57 6.96 -12.66
C PHE A 82 -2.27 8.10 -11.90
N ILE A 83 -1.89 8.37 -10.65
CA ILE A 83 -2.48 9.44 -9.84
C ILE A 83 -2.31 10.82 -10.49
N ILE A 84 -1.10 11.15 -10.95
CA ILE A 84 -0.82 12.44 -11.61
C ILE A 84 -1.64 12.59 -12.88
N SER A 85 -1.69 11.53 -13.71
CA SER A 85 -2.46 11.53 -14.95
C SER A 85 -3.97 11.72 -14.70
N ARG A 86 -4.49 11.23 -13.55
CA ARG A 86 -5.91 11.31 -13.20
C ARG A 86 -6.35 12.67 -12.62
N ARG A 87 -5.43 13.52 -12.15
CA ARG A 87 -5.78 14.86 -11.62
C ARG A 87 -6.53 15.75 -12.62
N LYS A 88 -6.31 15.55 -13.93
CA LYS A 88 -6.95 16.35 -14.99
C LYS A 88 -8.39 15.93 -15.31
N GLY A 89 -8.89 14.83 -14.75
CA GLY A 89 -10.20 14.24 -15.09
C GLY A 89 -11.14 14.11 -13.91
N LEU A 90 -11.02 14.97 -12.88
CA LEU A 90 -11.90 14.97 -11.73
C LEU A 90 -13.32 15.36 -12.17
N LYS A 91 -14.27 14.43 -12.06
CA LYS A 91 -15.69 14.69 -12.33
C LYS A 91 -16.22 15.57 -11.21
N LYS A 92 -16.80 16.74 -11.55
CA LYS A 92 -17.43 17.63 -10.57
C LYS A 92 -18.56 16.85 -9.87
N TYR A 93 -18.57 16.87 -8.54
CA TYR A 93 -19.66 16.29 -7.77
C TYR A 93 -20.98 16.92 -8.21
N SER A 94 -21.94 16.10 -8.63
CA SER A 94 -23.28 16.55 -8.98
C SER A 94 -24.20 16.05 -7.86
N PRO A 95 -24.72 16.93 -7.00
CA PRO A 95 -25.77 16.53 -6.07
C PRO A 95 -26.99 16.13 -6.91
N LYS A 96 -27.30 14.83 -6.93
CA LYS A 96 -28.60 14.35 -7.42
C LYS A 96 -29.63 14.61 -6.34
N ILE A 97 -30.09 15.85 -6.23
CA ILE A 97 -31.31 16.16 -5.53
C ILE A 97 -32.05 17.17 -6.41
N GLU A 98 -32.79 16.67 -7.38
CA GLU A 98 -33.98 17.38 -7.84
C GLU A 98 -34.98 17.29 -6.69
N VAL A 99 -34.86 18.21 -5.72
CA VAL A 99 -35.96 18.47 -4.80
C VAL A 99 -37.07 18.99 -5.70
N ASN A 100 -38.14 18.22 -5.85
CA ASN A 100 -39.32 18.68 -6.55
C ASN A 100 -39.95 19.77 -5.67
N VAL A 101 -39.52 21.02 -5.88
CA VAL A 101 -39.92 22.17 -5.03
C VAL A 101 -41.45 22.32 -5.02
N PHE A 102 -42.08 21.93 -6.12
CA PHE A 102 -43.54 21.86 -6.27
C PHE A 102 -44.21 20.87 -5.33
N GLU A 103 -43.56 19.74 -5.02
CA GLU A 103 -44.13 18.74 -4.12
C GLU A 103 -44.06 19.22 -2.66
N TYR A 104 -43.00 19.94 -2.28
CA TYR A 104 -42.94 20.59 -0.95
C TYR A 104 -43.95 21.74 -0.82
N GLU A 105 -44.13 22.56 -1.85
CA GLU A 105 -45.06 23.71 -1.83
C GLU A 105 -46.54 23.26 -1.82
N GLU A 106 -46.86 22.15 -2.50
CA GLU A 106 -48.18 21.51 -2.45
C GLU A 106 -48.47 20.89 -1.07
N ILE A 107 -47.50 20.22 -0.46
CA ILE A 107 -47.64 19.65 0.90
C ILE A 107 -47.80 20.77 1.94
N GLU A 108 -47.04 21.86 1.84
CA GLU A 108 -47.11 22.98 2.78
C GLU A 108 -48.46 23.73 2.67
N THR A 109 -48.97 23.94 1.46
CA THR A 109 -50.30 24.52 1.23
C THR A 109 -51.40 23.65 1.85
N ASN A 110 -51.34 22.33 1.65
CA ASN A 110 -52.31 21.39 2.22
C ASN A 110 -52.23 21.28 3.75
N LEU A 111 -51.12 21.66 4.39
CA LEU A 111 -50.98 21.62 5.85
C LEU A 111 -51.48 22.89 6.54
N VAL A 112 -51.57 24.02 5.82
CA VAL A 112 -52.05 25.31 6.36
C VAL A 112 -53.57 25.46 6.21
N GLU A 113 -54.20 24.64 5.38
CA GLU A 113 -55.65 24.67 5.09
C GLU A 113 -56.51 23.84 6.09
N TYR A 114 -55.90 23.16 7.07
CA TYR A 114 -56.61 22.43 8.15
C TYR A 114 -56.60 23.17 9.49
#